data_AF-A0A3A5IHN4-F1
#
_entry.id   AF-A0A3A5IHN4-F1
#
_cell.length_a   1.000
_cell.length_b   1.000
_cell.length_c   1.000
_cell.angle_alpha   90.00
_cell.angle_beta   90.00
_cell.angle_gamma   90.00
#
_symmetry.space_group_name_H-M   'P 1'
#
loop_
_entity.id
_entity.type
_entity.pdbx_description
1 polymer ?
#
loop_
_entity_poly.entity_id
_entity_poly.type
_entity_poly.pdbx_seq_one_letter_code
_entity_poly.pdbx_strand_id
1 'polypeptide(L)'
;MMLSSEYFGEEPGSELDTGEVFIVDENNIIQSVFGAAWAKDANGMSVPTHYKVVDNTLIQVVNFTENTAFPVIADPDWVAIGACSAALTWFVGSNLFVAAKIIKVRKYIKALGGFKETAKLIAGATSWEEKLRVGGSALRSLAAEITGVTGLYACNKFIKK
;
A
#
# COMPACT_ATOMS: atom_id res chain seq x y z
N MET A 1 7.62 -12.54 -2.53
CA MET A 1 7.10 -11.19 -2.84
C MET A 1 5.97 -11.32 -3.84
N MET A 2 5.00 -10.40 -3.85
CA MET A 2 3.88 -10.43 -4.79
C MET A 2 3.54 -9.02 -5.27
N LEU A 3 3.23 -8.86 -6.55
CA LEU A 3 2.62 -7.61 -7.02
C LEU A 3 1.26 -7.42 -6.35
N SER A 4 0.82 -6.19 -6.13
CA SER A 4 -0.52 -5.91 -5.59
C SER A 4 -1.62 -6.59 -6.41
N SER A 5 -1.51 -6.54 -7.75
CA SER A 5 -2.43 -7.22 -8.66
C SER A 5 -2.48 -8.75 -8.47
N GLU A 6 -1.34 -9.38 -8.19
CA GLU A 6 -1.24 -10.82 -7.95
C GLU A 6 -1.74 -11.20 -6.55
N TYR A 7 -1.37 -10.41 -5.54
CA TYR A 7 -1.79 -10.59 -4.16
C TYR A 7 -3.32 -10.56 -4.04
N PHE A 8 -3.96 -9.68 -4.81
CA PHE A 8 -5.40 -9.50 -4.80
C PHE A 8 -6.16 -10.38 -5.80
N GLY A 9 -5.48 -10.98 -6.78
CA GLY A 9 -6.10 -11.78 -7.83
C GLY A 9 -7.12 -11.03 -8.70
N GLU A 10 -8.01 -11.76 -9.36
CA GLU A 10 -9.10 -11.22 -10.20
C GLU A 10 -10.31 -10.68 -9.41
N GLU A 11 -10.10 -10.29 -8.15
CA GLU A 11 -11.16 -9.73 -7.31
C GLU A 11 -11.66 -8.37 -7.85
N PRO A 12 -12.98 -8.07 -7.74
CA PRO A 12 -13.55 -6.79 -8.15
C PRO A 12 -12.80 -5.58 -7.58
N GLY A 13 -12.52 -4.58 -8.42
CA GLY A 13 -11.72 -3.41 -8.04
C GLY A 13 -10.24 -3.50 -8.42
N SER A 14 -9.86 -4.33 -9.38
CA SER A 14 -8.48 -4.40 -9.91
C SER A 14 -8.09 -3.10 -10.63
N GLU A 15 -9.06 -2.36 -11.16
CA GLU A 15 -8.89 -1.01 -11.72
C GLU A 15 -8.48 0.05 -10.68
N LEU A 16 -8.56 -0.32 -9.39
CA LEU A 16 -8.15 0.52 -8.26
C LEU A 16 -6.74 0.17 -7.78
N ASP A 17 -6.05 -0.73 -8.47
CA ASP A 17 -4.66 -1.06 -8.16
C ASP A 17 -3.79 0.22 -8.18
N THR A 18 -2.91 0.30 -7.19
CA THR A 18 -2.00 1.42 -6.95
C THR A 18 -0.55 1.06 -7.27
N GLY A 19 -0.29 -0.18 -7.75
CA GLY A 19 0.97 -0.60 -8.35
C GLY A 19 2.08 -0.95 -7.35
N GLU A 20 1.72 -1.23 -6.10
CA GLU A 20 2.66 -1.62 -5.06
C GLU A 20 3.19 -3.05 -5.21
N VAL A 21 4.27 -3.34 -4.48
CA VAL A 21 4.76 -4.71 -4.27
C VAL A 21 4.76 -5.02 -2.78
N PHE A 22 4.22 -6.18 -2.43
CA PHE A 22 4.12 -6.65 -1.07
C PHE A 22 5.16 -7.72 -0.77
N ILE A 23 5.90 -7.53 0.32
CA ILE A 23 6.66 -8.60 0.97
C ILE A 23 5.72 -9.23 1.99
N VAL A 24 5.48 -10.54 1.89
CA VAL A 24 4.55 -11.29 2.74
C VAL A 24 5.28 -12.43 3.44
N ASP A 25 4.80 -12.83 4.61
CA ASP A 25 5.25 -14.05 5.29
C ASP A 25 4.52 -15.31 4.80
N GLU A 26 4.79 -16.45 5.45
CA GLU A 26 4.18 -17.76 5.14
C GLU A 26 2.65 -17.80 5.30
N ASN A 27 2.07 -16.86 6.05
CA ASN A 27 0.63 -16.74 6.28
C ASN A 27 -0.01 -15.68 5.37
N ASN A 28 0.69 -15.22 4.32
CA ASN A 28 0.30 -14.11 3.44
C ASN A 28 0.12 -12.75 4.17
N ILE A 29 0.77 -12.58 5.32
CA ILE A 29 0.74 -11.32 6.07
C ILE A 29 1.82 -10.40 5.52
N ILE A 30 1.41 -9.26 4.94
CA ILE A 30 2.27 -8.17 4.46
C ILE A 30 3.19 -7.64 5.58
N GLN A 31 4.50 -7.82 5.39
CA GLN A 31 5.57 -7.33 6.27
C GLN A 31 6.14 -5.99 5.82
N SER A 32 6.11 -5.71 4.52
CA SER A 32 6.64 -4.47 3.93
C SER A 32 5.99 -4.18 2.58
N VAL A 33 5.98 -2.90 2.21
CA VAL A 33 5.36 -2.43 0.96
C VAL A 33 6.35 -1.55 0.22
N PHE A 34 6.65 -1.93 -1.03
CA PHE A 34 7.22 -1.01 -2.01
C PHE A 34 6.09 -0.20 -2.63
N GLY A 35 6.25 1.12 -2.71
CA GLY A 35 5.33 1.98 -3.44
C GLY A 35 5.37 1.71 -4.94
N ALA A 36 4.48 2.35 -5.70
CA ALA A 36 4.45 2.25 -7.16
C ALA A 36 5.81 2.51 -7.81
N ALA A 37 6.11 1.77 -8.87
CA ALA A 37 7.33 2.00 -9.65
C ALA A 37 7.35 3.42 -10.20
N TRP A 38 8.46 4.13 -10.01
CA TRP A 38 8.68 5.45 -10.58
C TRP A 38 10.10 5.56 -11.11
N ALA A 39 10.27 6.35 -12.16
CA ALA A 39 11.57 6.69 -12.71
C ALA A 39 11.52 8.12 -13.25
N LYS A 40 12.64 8.84 -13.13
CA LYS A 40 12.80 10.20 -13.66
C LYS A 40 14.12 10.33 -14.42
N ASP A 41 14.09 11.04 -15.51
CA ASP A 41 15.27 11.36 -16.32
C ASP A 41 16.04 12.56 -15.73
N ALA A 42 17.15 12.94 -16.36
CA ALA A 42 17.99 14.07 -15.91
C ALA A 42 17.28 15.43 -15.94
N ASN A 43 16.22 15.57 -16.73
CA ASN A 43 15.38 16.76 -16.79
C ASN A 43 14.24 16.72 -15.77
N GLY A 44 14.14 15.64 -14.97
CA GLY A 44 13.07 15.42 -14.02
C GLY A 44 11.77 14.89 -14.64
N MET A 45 11.78 14.53 -15.92
CA MET A 45 10.62 14.00 -16.64
C MET A 45 10.36 12.55 -16.23
N SER A 46 9.09 12.19 -16.08
CA SER A 46 8.70 10.81 -15.74
C SER A 46 9.06 9.86 -16.88
N VAL A 47 9.72 8.74 -16.54
CA VAL A 47 10.05 7.67 -17.48
C VAL A 47 9.13 6.48 -17.18
N PRO A 48 8.40 5.92 -18.17
CA PRO A 48 7.55 4.77 -17.96
C PRO A 48 8.32 3.59 -17.35
N THR A 49 7.80 3.03 -16.27
CA THR A 49 8.46 1.93 -15.54
C THR A 49 7.41 1.03 -14.89
N HIS A 50 7.80 -0.21 -14.60
CA HIS A 50 6.96 -1.15 -13.85
C HIS A 50 7.84 -2.14 -13.07
N TYR A 51 7.27 -2.80 -12.08
CA TYR A 51 7.92 -3.92 -11.41
C TYR A 51 7.57 -5.24 -12.06
N LYS A 52 8.50 -6.20 -11.92
CA LYS A 52 8.29 -7.62 -12.11
C LYS A 52 8.88 -8.36 -10.93
N VAL A 53 8.19 -9.40 -10.47
CA VAL A 53 8.73 -10.34 -9.50
C VAL A 53 9.15 -11.59 -10.25
N VAL A 54 10.41 -11.97 -10.13
CA VAL A 54 10.93 -13.23 -10.67
C VAL A 54 11.50 -14.01 -9.48
N ASP A 55 10.86 -15.13 -9.16
CA ASP A 55 11.11 -15.91 -7.95
C ASP A 55 11.01 -15.03 -6.69
N ASN A 56 12.16 -14.71 -6.08
CA ASN A 56 12.26 -13.83 -4.93
C ASN A 56 13.15 -12.61 -5.21
N THR A 57 13.19 -12.17 -6.47
CA THR A 57 13.88 -10.95 -6.90
C THR A 57 12.86 -9.94 -7.42
N LEU A 58 12.86 -8.74 -6.85
CA LEU A 58 12.11 -7.60 -7.36
C LEU A 58 12.94 -6.88 -8.42
N ILE A 59 12.42 -6.81 -9.64
CA ILE A 59 13.07 -6.16 -10.78
C ILE A 59 12.23 -4.95 -11.19
N GLN A 60 12.85 -3.78 -11.27
CA GLN A 60 12.24 -2.61 -11.89
C GLN A 60 12.68 -2.52 -13.36
N VAL A 61 11.71 -2.52 -14.27
CA VAL A 61 11.93 -2.37 -15.71
C VAL A 61 11.60 -0.94 -16.12
N VAL A 62 12.63 -0.21 -16.56
CA VAL A 62 12.53 1.17 -17.03
C VAL A 62 12.50 1.20 -18.56
N ASN A 63 11.41 1.71 -19.14
CA ASN A 63 11.19 1.77 -20.59
C ASN A 63 11.60 3.15 -21.12
N PHE A 64 12.89 3.38 -21.29
CA PHE A 64 13.42 4.62 -21.86
C PHE A 64 13.35 4.64 -23.39
N THR A 65 13.48 5.84 -23.96
CA THR A 65 13.50 6.07 -25.42
C THR A 65 14.70 6.94 -25.80
N GLU A 66 14.89 7.20 -27.10
CA GLU A 66 15.90 8.14 -27.60
C GLU A 66 15.75 9.57 -27.03
N ASN A 67 14.55 9.94 -26.58
CA ASN A 67 14.27 11.24 -25.98
C ASN A 67 14.53 11.30 -24.46
N THR A 68 14.89 10.17 -23.83
CA THR A 68 15.14 10.11 -22.38
C THR A 68 16.55 10.63 -22.06
N ALA A 69 16.63 11.68 -21.23
CA ALA A 69 17.91 12.24 -20.83
C ALA A 69 18.55 11.46 -19.67
N PHE A 70 19.78 11.01 -19.82
CA PHE A 70 20.50 10.29 -18.77
C PHE A 70 21.28 11.24 -17.84
N PRO A 71 21.45 10.89 -16.54
CA PRO A 71 21.06 9.63 -15.91
C PRO A 71 19.55 9.52 -15.65
N VAL A 72 19.06 8.29 -15.66
CA VAL A 72 17.71 7.96 -15.17
C VAL A 72 17.81 7.48 -13.73
N ILE A 73 17.03 8.08 -12.84
CA ILE A 73 16.90 7.71 -11.43
C ILE A 73 15.62 6.88 -11.26
N ALA A 74 15.74 5.72 -10.64
CA ALA A 74 14.65 4.78 -10.39
C ALA A 74 14.86 4.16 -9.00
N ASP A 75 14.59 4.96 -7.95
CA ASP A 75 14.86 4.56 -6.56
C ASP A 75 13.56 4.07 -5.89
N PRO A 76 13.42 2.76 -5.62
CA PRO A 76 12.20 2.20 -5.04
C PRO A 76 12.00 2.68 -3.60
N ASP A 77 10.91 3.42 -3.36
CA ASP A 77 10.53 3.85 -2.01
C ASP A 77 9.71 2.74 -1.34
N TRP A 78 10.10 2.35 -0.12
CA TRP A 78 9.47 1.26 0.61
C TRP A 78 9.28 1.60 2.09
N VAL A 79 8.32 0.92 2.71
CA VAL A 79 8.03 1.07 4.14
C VAL A 79 7.93 -0.30 4.80
N ALA A 80 8.62 -0.45 5.93
CA ALA A 80 8.41 -1.58 6.83
C ALA A 80 7.10 -1.38 7.58
N ILE A 81 6.22 -2.36 7.48
CA ILE A 81 4.92 -2.37 8.14
C ILE A 81 5.11 -3.05 9.50
N GLY A 82 5.53 -2.29 10.51
CA GLY A 82 5.68 -2.79 11.88
C GLY A 82 4.34 -3.16 12.55
N ALA A 83 4.38 -3.50 13.85
CA ALA A 83 3.23 -4.02 14.62
C ALA A 83 1.95 -3.16 14.62
N CYS A 84 2.02 -1.85 14.36
CA CYS A 84 0.84 -0.97 14.29
C CYS A 84 0.10 -1.00 12.95
N SER A 85 0.68 -1.61 11.92
CA SER A 85 0.07 -1.79 10.61
C SER A 85 -0.42 -3.23 10.38
N ALA A 86 -0.48 -4.01 11.47
CA ALA A 86 -1.16 -5.29 11.56
C ALA A 86 -2.65 -5.21 11.19
N ALA A 87 -3.32 -4.06 11.33
CA ALA A 87 -4.73 -3.92 10.95
C ALA A 87 -4.96 -3.88 9.43
N LEU A 88 -4.09 -3.20 8.66
CA LEU A 88 -4.10 -3.27 7.20
C LEU A 88 -3.75 -4.67 6.72
N THR A 89 -2.78 -5.28 7.39
CA THR A 89 -2.24 -6.59 7.03
C THR A 89 -3.20 -7.74 7.32
N TRP A 90 -3.84 -7.72 8.49
CA TRP A 90 -4.89 -8.67 8.86
C TRP A 90 -6.09 -8.56 7.92
N PHE A 91 -6.45 -7.34 7.50
CA PHE A 91 -7.60 -7.09 6.64
C PHE A 91 -7.34 -7.48 5.17
N VAL A 92 -6.16 -7.17 4.65
CA VAL A 92 -5.79 -7.47 3.27
C VAL A 92 -5.43 -8.95 3.10
N GLY A 93 -4.88 -9.61 4.14
CA GLY A 93 -4.56 -11.04 4.14
C GLY A 93 -5.70 -11.97 4.55
N SER A 94 -6.77 -11.47 5.16
CA SER A 94 -7.94 -12.30 5.44
C SER A 94 -8.86 -12.36 4.22
N ASN A 95 -8.99 -13.54 3.61
CA ASN A 95 -9.96 -13.89 2.57
C ASN A 95 -11.44 -13.83 3.05
N LEU A 96 -11.77 -12.98 4.01
CA LEU A 96 -13.05 -12.93 4.74
C LEU A 96 -14.01 -11.84 4.23
N PHE A 97 -13.66 -11.08 3.19
CA PHE A 97 -14.45 -9.94 2.76
C PHE A 97 -15.29 -10.24 1.51
N VAL A 98 -16.61 -10.04 1.65
CA VAL A 98 -17.53 -9.92 0.52
C VAL A 98 -16.98 -8.87 -0.45
N ALA A 99 -16.86 -9.21 -1.74
CA ALA A 99 -16.21 -8.39 -2.78
C ALA A 99 -16.63 -6.89 -2.78
N ALA A 100 -17.88 -6.58 -2.43
CA ALA A 100 -18.37 -5.21 -2.34
C ALA A 100 -17.66 -4.35 -1.27
N LYS A 101 -17.22 -4.94 -0.15
CA LYS A 101 -16.46 -4.22 0.90
C LYS A 101 -15.02 -3.96 0.46
N ILE A 102 -14.41 -4.91 -0.27
CA ILE A 102 -13.06 -4.79 -0.82
C ILE A 102 -12.97 -3.58 -1.76
N ILE A 103 -13.95 -3.39 -2.65
CA ILE A 103 -13.99 -2.23 -3.56
C ILE A 103 -13.98 -0.90 -2.79
N LYS A 104 -14.81 -0.77 -1.73
CA LYS A 104 -14.86 0.47 -0.93
C LYS A 104 -13.53 0.76 -0.25
N VAL A 105 -12.93 -0.27 0.35
CA VAL A 105 -11.61 -0.14 0.97
C VAL A 105 -10.55 0.28 -0.03
N ARG A 106 -10.49 -0.34 -1.22
CA ARG A 106 -9.55 0.06 -2.27
C ARG A 106 -9.76 1.50 -2.73
N LYS A 107 -11.02 1.97 -2.84
CA LYS A 107 -11.31 3.38 -3.15
C LYS A 107 -10.74 4.32 -2.08
N TYR A 108 -10.89 3.97 -0.79
CA TYR A 108 -10.33 4.80 0.28
C TYR A 108 -8.81 4.77 0.32
N ILE A 109 -8.18 3.61 0.09
CA ILE A 109 -6.71 3.49 0.03
C ILE A 109 -6.15 4.30 -1.14
N LYS A 110 -6.76 4.20 -2.33
CA LYS A 110 -6.40 5.02 -3.48
C LYS A 110 -6.56 6.50 -3.19
N ALA A 111 -7.64 6.90 -2.52
CA ALA A 111 -7.86 8.29 -2.10
C ALA A 111 -6.83 8.79 -1.07
N LEU A 112 -6.22 7.89 -0.28
CA LEU A 112 -5.15 8.19 0.67
C LEU A 112 -3.75 8.15 0.04
N GLY A 113 -3.64 7.91 -1.27
CA GLY A 113 -2.35 7.86 -1.99
C GLY A 113 -1.70 6.47 -2.03
N GLY A 114 -2.47 5.40 -1.81
CA GLY A 114 -2.00 4.01 -1.87
C GLY A 114 -1.69 3.41 -0.51
N PHE A 115 -1.27 2.14 -0.51
CA PHE A 115 -1.02 1.35 0.70
C PHE A 115 0.10 1.94 1.55
N LYS A 116 1.17 2.42 0.91
CA LYS A 116 2.32 3.01 1.58
C LYS A 116 1.97 4.27 2.37
N GLU A 117 1.29 5.22 1.74
CA GLU A 117 0.91 6.47 2.41
C GLU A 117 -0.17 6.22 3.47
N THR A 118 -1.09 5.28 3.22
CA THR A 118 -2.03 4.81 4.25
C THR A 118 -1.30 4.20 5.47
N ALA A 119 -0.28 3.37 5.24
CA ALA A 119 0.52 2.78 6.32
C ALA A 119 1.30 3.85 7.10
N LYS A 120 1.92 4.82 6.41
CA LYS A 120 2.59 5.97 7.05
C LYS A 120 1.62 6.81 7.88
N LEU A 121 0.41 7.09 7.39
CA LEU A 121 -0.61 7.82 8.15
C LEU A 121 -1.03 7.08 9.42
N ILE A 122 -1.18 5.75 9.33
CA ILE A 122 -1.52 4.91 10.49
C ILE A 122 -0.36 4.80 11.48
N ALA A 123 0.90 4.80 11.01
CA ALA A 123 2.07 4.65 11.85
C ALA A 123 2.57 5.97 12.48
N GLY A 124 2.55 7.08 11.72
CA GLY A 124 3.26 8.32 12.04
C GLY A 124 2.54 9.27 13.02
N ALA A 125 1.24 9.11 13.24
CA ALA A 125 0.50 9.99 14.16
C ALA A 125 0.41 9.41 15.58
N THR A 126 0.72 10.24 16.56
CA THR A 126 0.77 9.92 17.99
C THR A 126 -0.60 9.64 18.60
N SER A 127 -1.69 10.22 18.07
CA SER A 127 -3.06 10.00 18.54
C SER A 127 -4.03 9.68 17.40
N TRP A 128 -5.13 9.02 17.73
CA TRP A 128 -6.18 8.70 16.75
C TRP A 128 -6.86 9.95 16.19
N GLU A 129 -7.00 11.00 17.00
CA GLU A 129 -7.55 12.28 16.55
C GLU A 129 -6.66 12.93 15.48
N GLU A 130 -5.34 12.87 15.66
CA GLU A 130 -4.38 13.38 14.70
C GLU A 130 -4.41 12.57 13.40
N LYS A 131 -4.52 11.23 13.49
CA LYS A 131 -4.73 10.35 12.34
C LYS A 131 -5.96 10.77 11.53
N LEU A 132 -7.09 10.97 12.21
CA LEU A 132 -8.34 11.35 11.56
C LEU A 132 -8.34 12.80 11.04
N ARG A 133 -7.52 13.69 11.59
CA ARG A 133 -7.32 15.05 11.08
C ARG A 133 -6.51 15.03 9.79
N VAL A 134 -5.41 14.28 9.74
CA VAL A 134 -4.53 14.20 8.56
C VAL A 134 -5.13 13.32 7.47
N GLY A 135 -5.66 12.14 7.81
CA GLY A 135 -6.29 11.21 6.86
C GLY A 135 -7.74 11.54 6.51
N GLY A 136 -8.34 12.53 7.17
CA GLY A 136 -9.66 13.07 6.85
C GLY A 136 -10.79 12.03 6.83
N SER A 137 -11.80 12.29 5.98
CA SER A 137 -12.97 11.42 5.83
C SER A 137 -12.64 10.05 5.21
N ALA A 138 -11.61 9.98 4.36
CA ALA A 138 -11.16 8.74 3.73
C ALA A 138 -10.63 7.74 4.78
N LEU A 139 -9.77 8.20 5.70
CA LEU A 139 -9.27 7.35 6.77
C LEU A 139 -10.38 6.96 7.77
N ARG A 140 -11.32 7.87 8.07
CA ARG A 140 -12.50 7.55 8.91
C ARG A 140 -13.34 6.44 8.28
N SER A 141 -13.61 6.55 6.98
CA SER A 141 -14.44 5.60 6.24
C SER A 141 -13.73 4.26 6.08
N LEU A 142 -12.43 4.28 5.80
CA LEU A 142 -11.57 3.10 5.79
C LEU A 142 -11.60 2.40 7.15
N ALA A 143 -11.43 3.13 8.25
CA ALA A 143 -11.49 2.56 9.59
C ALA A 143 -12.87 1.96 9.91
N ALA A 144 -13.96 2.64 9.54
CA ALA A 144 -15.32 2.14 9.75
C ALA A 144 -15.59 0.84 8.97
N GLU A 145 -15.13 0.76 7.72
CA GLU A 145 -15.28 -0.42 6.86
C GLU A 145 -14.41 -1.60 7.36
N ILE A 146 -13.19 -1.33 7.82
CA ILE A 146 -12.25 -2.34 8.33
C ILE A 146 -12.65 -2.88 9.70
N THR A 147 -13.05 -2.01 10.62
CA THR A 147 -13.07 -2.36 12.06
C THR A 147 -14.44 -2.73 12.60
N GLY A 148 -15.53 -2.59 11.84
CA GLY A 148 -16.88 -2.96 12.28
C GLY A 148 -17.15 -2.55 13.73
N VAL A 149 -17.15 -1.26 14.03
CA VAL A 149 -17.40 -0.65 15.36
C VAL A 149 -16.45 -1.10 16.51
N THR A 150 -15.60 -2.13 16.37
CA THR A 150 -14.89 -2.77 17.51
C THR A 150 -13.39 -3.04 17.30
N GLY A 151 -12.86 -2.93 16.07
CA GLY A 151 -11.44 -3.19 15.77
C GLY A 151 -10.47 -2.05 16.13
N LEU A 152 -10.98 -0.87 16.51
CA LEU A 152 -10.19 0.30 16.94
C LEU A 152 -9.33 0.02 18.19
N TYR A 153 -9.72 -0.95 19.01
CA TYR A 153 -8.98 -1.33 20.23
C TYR A 153 -7.64 -2.02 19.95
N ALA A 154 -7.47 -2.66 18.79
CA ALA A 154 -6.22 -3.35 18.45
C ALA A 154 -5.05 -2.36 18.23
N CYS A 155 -5.30 -1.21 17.60
CA CYS A 155 -4.29 -0.17 17.42
C CYS A 155 -3.86 0.49 18.74
N ASN A 156 -4.75 0.59 19.73
CA ASN A 156 -4.44 1.30 20.98
C ASN A 156 -3.72 0.40 22.00
N LYS A 157 -3.94 -0.92 21.96
CA LYS A 157 -3.36 -1.88 22.91
C LYS A 157 -1.85 -2.10 22.72
N PHE A 158 -1.31 -1.84 21.54
CA PHE A 158 0.13 -2.00 21.24
C PHE A 158 0.96 -0.71 21.31
N ILE A 159 0.33 0.46 21.38
CA ILE A 159 1.01 1.76 21.54
C ILE A 159 1.37 2.04 23.02
N LYS A 160 0.72 1.35 23.97
CA LYS A 160 1.00 1.45 25.41
C LYS A 160 1.73 0.23 25.97
N LYS A 161 2.87 -0.13 25.39
CA LYS A 161 3.88 -0.95 26.08
C LYS A 161 5.21 -0.21 26.10
#